data_AF-A0A1F3K7I3-F1
#
_entry.id   AF-A0A1F3K7I3-F1
#
_cell.length_a   1.000
_cell.length_b   1.000
_cell.length_c   1.000
_cell.angle_alpha   90.00
_cell.angle_beta   90.00
_cell.angle_gamma   90.00
#
_symmetry.space_group_name_H-M   'P 1'
#
loop_
_entity.id
_entity.type
_entity.pdbx_description
1 polymer ?
#
loop_
_entity_poly.entity_id
_entity_poly.type
_entity_poly.pdbx_seq_one_letter_code
_entity_poly.pdbx_strand_id
1 'polypeptide(L)'
;MTTAIIISICSLLLLGYLFDLTSAKTKIPSVILLLLLGWTVRQSVMFFHIQLPDFSDILPLLGTLGLILIVLEGSLELKVSKSKFGIIRKSFIGALLPMFALGFLLAYLFHYIGGYS
;
A
#
# COMPACT_ATOMS: atom_id res chain seq x y z
N MET A 1 -10.80 2.85 -26.81
CA MET A 1 -9.79 2.32 -25.86
C MET A 1 -9.52 3.31 -24.74
N THR A 2 -9.21 4.58 -25.04
CA THR A 2 -8.96 5.62 -24.02
C THR A 2 -10.15 5.89 -23.09
N THR A 3 -11.38 5.89 -23.61
CA THR A 3 -12.61 6.10 -22.81
C THR A 3 -12.83 5.00 -21.78
N ALA A 4 -12.62 3.73 -22.15
CA ALA A 4 -12.76 2.59 -21.24
C ALA A 4 -11.74 2.66 -20.09
N ILE A 5 -10.50 3.08 -20.38
CA ILE A 5 -9.46 3.27 -19.36
C ILE A 5 -9.86 4.39 -18.39
N ILE A 6 -10.31 5.55 -18.91
CA ILE A 6 -10.75 6.68 -18.08
C ILE A 6 -11.92 6.27 -17.18
N ILE A 7 -12.93 5.58 -17.75
CA ILE A 7 -14.09 5.09 -16.97
C ILE A 7 -13.64 4.11 -15.87
N SER A 8 -12.71 3.20 -16.18
CA SER A 8 -12.18 2.26 -15.20
C SER A 8 -11.47 2.99 -14.05
N ILE A 9 -10.60 3.95 -14.35
CA ILE A 9 -9.89 4.75 -13.34
C ILE A 9 -10.87 5.58 -12.50
N CYS A 10 -11.84 6.25 -13.13
CA CYS A 10 -12.86 7.01 -12.41
C CYS A 10 -13.70 6.11 -11.50
N SER A 11 -14.09 4.92 -11.96
CA SER A 11 -14.80 3.94 -11.15
C SER A 11 -13.96 3.51 -9.94
N LEU A 12 -12.66 3.23 -10.14
CA LEU A 12 -11.76 2.86 -9.06
C LEU A 12 -11.60 3.98 -8.03
N LEU A 13 -11.55 5.24 -8.48
CA LEU A 13 -11.48 6.43 -7.63
C LEU A 13 -12.79 6.61 -6.82
N LEU A 14 -13.95 6.44 -7.46
CA LEU A 14 -15.25 6.46 -6.78
C LEU A 14 -15.39 5.34 -5.76
N LEU A 15 -14.91 4.13 -6.06
CA LEU A 15 -14.89 3.01 -5.11
C LEU A 15 -13.96 3.31 -3.92
N GLY A 16 -12.78 3.90 -4.17
CA GLY A 16 -11.89 4.37 -3.10
C GLY A 16 -12.58 5.37 -2.18
N TYR A 17 -13.25 6.37 -2.75
CA TYR A 17 -14.01 7.35 -1.98
C TYR A 17 -15.17 6.73 -1.18
N LEU A 18 -15.89 5.77 -1.78
CA LEU A 18 -16.93 5.01 -1.08
C LEU A 18 -16.37 4.25 0.12
N PHE A 19 -15.18 3.67 -0.01
CA PHE A 19 -14.52 2.98 1.11
C PHE A 19 -13.98 3.91 2.17
N ASP A 20 -13.51 5.11 1.83
CA ASP A 20 -13.15 6.11 2.84
C ASP A 20 -14.36 6.53 3.67
N LEU A 21 -15.52 6.76 3.02
CA LEU A 21 -16.76 7.05 3.73
C LEU A 21 -17.22 5.87 4.60
N THR A 22 -17.11 4.64 4.09
CA THR A 22 -17.51 3.43 4.81
C THR A 22 -16.58 3.14 5.99
N SER A 23 -15.27 3.34 5.81
CA SER A 23 -14.23 3.21 6.84
C SER A 23 -14.54 4.08 8.05
N ALA A 24 -15.02 5.30 7.83
CA ALA A 24 -15.44 6.20 8.91
C ALA A 24 -16.64 5.66 9.73
N LYS A 25 -17.50 4.83 9.12
CA LYS A 25 -18.67 4.21 9.79
C LYS A 25 -18.34 2.87 10.42
N THR A 26 -17.54 2.03 9.77
CA THR A 26 -17.20 0.66 10.21
C THR A 26 -15.98 0.61 11.12
N LYS A 27 -15.18 1.70 11.18
CA LYS A 27 -13.87 1.78 11.85
C LYS A 27 -12.82 0.83 11.27
N ILE A 28 -13.06 0.26 10.08
CA ILE A 28 -12.11 -0.58 9.36
C ILE A 28 -11.33 0.32 8.39
N PRO A 29 -9.99 0.37 8.45
CA PRO A 29 -9.18 1.15 7.52
C PRO A 29 -9.55 0.89 6.05
N SER A 30 -9.64 1.96 5.24
CA SER A 30 -10.06 1.87 3.83
C SER A 30 -9.14 0.96 3.01
N VAL A 31 -7.84 0.92 3.33
CA VAL A 31 -6.86 0.00 2.71
C VAL A 31 -7.26 -1.47 2.86
N ILE A 32 -7.79 -1.88 4.03
CA ILE A 32 -8.20 -3.27 4.27
C ILE A 32 -9.42 -3.61 3.41
N LEU A 33 -10.38 -2.69 3.30
CA LEU A 33 -11.57 -2.87 2.45
C LEU A 33 -11.19 -2.99 0.97
N LEU A 34 -10.26 -2.17 0.50
CA LEU A 34 -9.72 -2.23 -0.86
C LEU A 34 -9.03 -3.56 -1.15
N LEU A 35 -8.18 -4.04 -0.23
CA LEU A 35 -7.51 -5.34 -0.35
C LEU A 35 -8.52 -6.49 -0.39
N LEU A 36 -9.55 -6.46 0.46
CA LEU A 36 -10.61 -7.45 0.47
C LEU A 36 -11.41 -7.44 -0.83
N LEU A 37 -11.79 -6.26 -1.34
CA LEU A 37 -12.49 -6.15 -2.63
C LEU A 37 -11.67 -6.78 -3.76
N GLY A 38 -10.40 -6.41 -3.89
CA GLY A 38 -9.52 -6.96 -4.93
C GLY A 38 -9.39 -8.48 -4.82
N TRP A 39 -9.25 -9.00 -3.59
CA TRP A 39 -9.21 -10.43 -3.34
C TRP A 39 -10.54 -11.13 -3.68
N THR A 40 -11.69 -10.58 -3.28
CA THR A 40 -13.02 -11.11 -3.58
C THR A 40 -13.30 -11.14 -5.08
N VAL A 41 -12.91 -10.10 -5.81
CA VAL A 41 -13.01 -10.07 -7.28
C VAL A 41 -12.18 -11.20 -7.89
N ARG A 42 -10.92 -11.37 -7.44
CA ARG A 42 -10.06 -12.46 -7.91
C ARG A 42 -10.69 -13.84 -7.64
N GLN A 43 -11.22 -14.07 -6.44
CA GLN A 43 -11.89 -15.33 -6.10
C GLN A 43 -13.12 -15.59 -6.97
N SER A 44 -13.95 -14.57 -7.18
CA SER A 44 -15.15 -14.67 -8.02
C SER A 44 -14.78 -15.05 -9.45
N VAL A 45 -13.76 -14.41 -10.02
CA VAL A 45 -13.31 -14.71 -11.38
C VAL A 45 -12.78 -16.15 -11.50
N MET A 46 -12.00 -16.63 -10.52
CA MET A 46 -11.55 -18.02 -10.51
C MET A 46 -12.74 -19.00 -10.40
N PHE A 47 -13.75 -18.68 -9.60
CA PHE A 47 -14.96 -19.49 -9.48
C PHE A 47 -15.75 -19.59 -10.80
N PHE A 48 -15.90 -18.46 -11.51
CA PHE A 48 -16.61 -18.39 -12.79
C PHE A 48 -15.75 -18.81 -14.00
N HIS A 49 -14.50 -19.25 -13.80
CA HIS A 49 -13.56 -19.67 -14.87
C HIS A 49 -13.34 -18.59 -15.95
N ILE A 50 -13.46 -17.30 -15.57
CA ILE A 50 -13.20 -16.20 -16.49
C ILE A 50 -11.69 -15.97 -16.56
N GLN A 51 -11.14 -15.83 -17.77
CA GLN A 51 -9.71 -15.55 -17.94
C GLN A 51 -9.42 -14.11 -17.51
N LEU A 52 -8.51 -13.94 -16.55
CA LEU A 52 -8.01 -12.61 -16.17
C LEU A 52 -6.95 -12.17 -17.18
N PRO A 53 -6.99 -10.91 -17.64
CA PRO A 53 -5.85 -10.32 -18.34
C PRO A 53 -4.66 -10.24 -17.38
N ASP A 54 -3.45 -10.39 -17.91
CA ASP A 54 -2.22 -10.29 -17.13
C ASP A 54 -1.92 -8.82 -16.81
N PHE A 55 -1.74 -8.52 -15.52
CA PHE A 55 -1.39 -7.20 -15.02
C PHE A 55 0.08 -7.10 -14.59
N SER A 56 0.88 -8.14 -14.80
CA SER A 56 2.27 -8.22 -14.35
C SER A 56 3.16 -7.09 -14.88
N ASP A 57 2.87 -6.56 -16.07
CA ASP A 57 3.63 -5.45 -16.66
C ASP A 57 3.23 -4.08 -16.10
N ILE A 58 1.95 -3.90 -15.74
CA ILE A 58 1.43 -2.60 -15.28
C ILE A 58 1.54 -2.43 -13.76
N LEU A 59 1.55 -3.53 -13.00
CA LEU A 59 1.59 -3.49 -11.54
C LEU A 59 2.90 -2.89 -10.99
N PRO A 60 4.09 -3.20 -11.51
CA PRO A 60 5.33 -2.55 -11.10
C PRO A 60 5.35 -1.04 -11.40
N LEU A 61 4.79 -0.64 -12.55
CA LEU A 61 4.68 0.77 -12.93
C LEU A 61 3.77 1.53 -11.97
N LEU A 62 2.55 1.02 -11.73
CA LEU A 62 1.61 1.62 -10.79
C LEU A 62 2.16 1.64 -9.36
N GLY A 63 2.85 0.58 -8.94
CA GLY A 63 3.48 0.50 -7.62
C GLY A 63 4.60 1.51 -7.44
N THR A 64 5.43 1.70 -8.47
CA THR A 64 6.51 2.71 -8.44
C THR A 64 5.93 4.12 -8.41
N LEU A 65 4.97 4.43 -9.28
CA LEU A 65 4.31 5.74 -9.29
C LEU A 65 3.57 6.01 -7.97
N GLY A 66 2.84 5.01 -7.45
CA GLY A 66 2.15 5.09 -6.18
C GLY A 66 3.10 5.35 -5.01
N LEU A 67 4.22 4.61 -4.93
CA LEU A 67 5.23 4.80 -3.90
C LEU A 67 5.84 6.21 -3.95
N ILE A 68 6.18 6.70 -5.15
CA ILE A 68 6.72 8.06 -5.33
C ILE A 68 5.70 9.10 -4.84
N LEU A 69 4.43 8.98 -5.23
CA LEU A 69 3.38 9.92 -4.84
C LEU A 69 3.14 9.90 -3.33
N ILE A 70 3.06 8.73 -2.70
CA ILE A 70 2.88 8.58 -1.25
C ILE A 70 4.04 9.23 -0.49
N VAL A 71 5.28 8.97 -0.91
CA VAL A 71 6.48 9.56 -0.27
C VAL A 71 6.51 11.07 -0.48
N LEU A 72 6.17 11.54 -1.68
CA LEU A 72 6.11 12.96 -1.97
C LEU A 72 5.08 13.66 -1.09
N GLU A 73 3.85 13.15 -1.03
CA GLU A 73 2.76 13.69 -0.21
C GLU A 73 3.15 13.72 1.27
N GLY A 74 3.62 12.59 1.82
CA GLY A 74 4.04 12.52 3.22
C GLY A 74 5.24 13.43 3.54
N SER A 75 6.17 13.64 2.60
CA SER A 75 7.29 14.58 2.80
C SER A 75 6.87 16.04 2.70
N LEU A 76 5.89 16.35 1.84
CA LEU A 76 5.38 17.70 1.61
C LEU A 76 4.55 18.20 2.79
N GLU A 77 3.82 17.32 3.46
CA GLU A 77 3.13 17.61 4.73
C GLU A 77 4.11 17.95 5.87
N LEU A 78 5.37 17.51 5.75
CA LEU A 78 6.38 17.62 6.80
C LEU A 78 7.10 18.99 6.75
N LYS A 79 6.67 19.92 7.60
CA LYS A 79 7.31 21.25 7.72
C LYS A 79 8.65 21.16 8.47
N VAL A 80 9.76 21.25 7.74
CA VAL A 80 11.11 21.27 8.33
C VAL A 80 11.42 22.67 8.87
N SER A 81 11.55 22.79 10.19
CA SER A 81 12.02 24.01 10.85
C SER A 81 13.24 23.73 11.72
N LYS A 82 14.18 24.70 11.79
CA LYS A 82 15.45 24.55 12.54
C LYS A 82 15.23 24.23 14.03
N SER A 83 14.15 24.72 14.62
CA SER A 83 13.77 24.44 16.01
C SER A 83 13.42 22.97 16.25
N LYS A 84 12.89 22.26 15.25
CA LYS A 84 12.46 20.86 15.37
C LYS A 84 13.54 19.83 15.02
N PHE A 85 14.75 20.26 14.64
CA PHE A 85 15.83 19.36 14.23
C PHE A 85 16.21 18.34 15.32
N GLY A 86 16.18 18.74 16.59
CA GLY A 86 16.42 17.83 17.72
C GLY A 86 15.37 16.73 17.85
N ILE A 87 14.10 17.03 17.56
CA ILE A 87 13.00 16.05 17.58
C ILE A 87 13.15 15.10 16.38
N ILE A 88 13.43 15.63 15.19
CA ILE A 88 13.63 14.83 13.96
C ILE A 88 14.73 13.79 14.16
N ARG A 89 15.89 14.19 14.73
CA ARG A 89 17.00 13.25 14.98
C ARG A 89 16.62 12.16 15.99
N LYS A 90 15.87 12.50 17.06
CA LYS A 90 15.40 11.50 18.03
C LYS A 90 14.41 10.52 17.39
N SER A 91 13.46 11.01 16.61
CA SER A 91 12.50 10.17 15.86
C SER A 91 13.20 9.31 14.82
N PHE A 92 14.22 9.82 14.13
CA PHE A 92 15.00 9.07 13.15
C PHE A 92 15.68 7.86 13.80
N ILE A 93 16.40 8.07 14.92
CA ILE A 93 17.03 6.96 15.66
C ILE A 93 15.96 6.01 16.21
N GLY A 94 14.85 6.55 16.71
CA GLY A 94 13.72 5.78 17.23
C GLY A 94 12.99 4.94 16.18
N ALA A 95 13.08 5.27 14.90
CA ALA A 95 12.56 4.48 13.79
C ALA A 95 13.62 3.54 13.21
N LEU A 96 14.87 4.01 13.08
CA LEU A 96 15.97 3.25 12.49
C LEU A 96 16.27 1.97 13.30
N LEU A 97 16.35 2.09 14.62
CA LEU A 97 16.68 0.97 15.50
C LEU A 97 15.65 -0.18 15.41
N PRO A 98 14.32 0.05 15.57
CA PRO A 98 13.35 -1.02 15.42
C PRO A 98 13.25 -1.53 13.98
N MET A 99 13.44 -0.69 12.94
CA MET A 99 13.45 -1.19 11.56
C MET A 99 14.54 -2.25 11.33
N PHE A 100 15.78 -1.97 11.76
CA PHE A 100 16.86 -2.95 11.67
C PHE A 100 16.60 -4.16 12.57
N ALA A 101 16.15 -3.94 13.81
CA ALA A 101 15.87 -5.03 14.74
C ALA A 101 14.79 -5.98 14.21
N LEU A 102 13.66 -5.46 13.72
CA LEU A 102 12.62 -6.27 13.09
C LEU A 102 13.13 -6.95 11.82
N GLY A 103 13.93 -6.26 10.99
CA GLY A 103 14.50 -6.84 9.79
C GLY A 103 15.38 -8.05 10.08
N PHE A 104 16.33 -7.92 11.00
CA PHE A 104 17.18 -9.03 11.43
C PHE A 104 16.39 -10.14 12.13
N LEU A 105 15.41 -9.79 12.95
CA LEU A 105 14.58 -10.78 13.66
C LEU A 105 13.72 -11.58 12.68
N LEU A 106 13.06 -10.94 11.72
CA LEU A 106 12.30 -11.64 10.68
C LEU A 106 13.22 -12.50 9.81
N ALA A 107 14.38 -11.98 9.41
CA ALA A 107 15.36 -12.74 8.63
C ALA A 107 15.82 -14.00 9.38
N TYR A 108 16.17 -13.87 10.66
CA TYR A 108 16.54 -15.01 11.50
C TYR A 108 15.40 -16.01 11.65
N LEU A 109 14.17 -15.53 11.86
CA LEU A 109 12.99 -16.39 12.03
C LEU A 109 12.65 -17.13 10.74
N PHE A 110 12.74 -16.48 9.58
CA PHE A 110 12.55 -17.10 8.28
C PHE A 110 13.66 -18.09 7.93
N HIS A 111 14.91 -17.82 8.30
CA HIS A 111 16.00 -18.79 8.14
C HIS A 111 15.77 -20.02 9.02
N TYR A 112 15.41 -19.84 10.30
CA TYR A 112 15.22 -20.96 11.24
C TYR A 112 13.98 -21.81 10.94
N ILE A 113 12.84 -21.19 10.62
CA ILE A 113 11.57 -21.90 10.42
C ILE A 113 11.35 -22.28 8.96
N GLY A 114 11.76 -21.41 8.02
CA GLY A 114 11.49 -21.57 6.59
C GLY A 114 12.52 -22.41 5.84
N GLY A 115 13.69 -22.71 6.44
CA GLY A 115 14.74 -23.50 5.79
C GLY A 115 15.37 -22.82 4.56
N TYR A 116 15.14 -21.52 4.38
CA TYR A 116 15.78 -20.70 3.36
C TYR A 116 17.20 -20.37 3.84
N SER A 117 18.23 -20.89 3.15
CA SER A 117 19.64 -20.55 3.37
C SER A 117 19.99 -19.16 2.88
#